data_AF-A0A143QTT2-F1
#
_entry.id   AF-A0A143QTT2-F1
#
_cell.length_a   1.000
_cell.length_b   1.000
_cell.length_c   1.000
_cell.angle_alpha   90.00
_cell.angle_beta   90.00
_cell.angle_gamma   90.00
#
_symmetry.space_group_name_H-M   'P 1'
#
loop_
_entity.id
_entity.type
_entity.pdbx_description
1 polymer ?
#
loop_
_entity_poly.entity_id
_entity_poly.type
_entity_poly.pdbx_seq_one_letter_code
_entity_poly.pdbx_strand_id
1 'polypeptide(L)' 'MAKDTDRIEREIEAARNQLASTLDELSVRASPKNIVANTKQTVVAKLNEPAVKFTLLGVGAVVAVLVVRRIFN' A
#
# COMPACT_ATOMS: atom_id res chain seq x y z
N MET A 1 -27.09 -6.04 42.34
CA MET A 1 -25.72 -6.58 42.22
C MET A 1 -25.69 -7.90 41.44
N ALA A 2 -26.25 -9.01 41.92
CA ALA A 2 -26.30 -10.27 41.12
C ALA A 2 -27.07 -10.14 39.79
N LYS A 3 -28.20 -9.42 39.81
CA LYS A 3 -29.01 -9.15 38.62
C LYS A 3 -28.36 -8.21 37.58
N ASP A 4 -27.37 -7.43 38.03
CA ASP A 4 -26.60 -6.53 37.17
C ASP A 4 -25.47 -7.28 36.49
N THR A 5 -24.82 -8.22 37.19
CA THR A 5 -23.81 -9.13 36.63
C THR A 5 -24.39 -9.97 35.50
N ASP A 6 -25.56 -10.59 35.69
CA ASP A 6 -26.25 -11.38 34.65
C ASP A 6 -26.61 -10.58 33.40
N ARG A 7 -26.76 -9.26 33.55
CA ARG A 7 -27.08 -8.35 32.45
C ARG A 7 -25.81 -7.94 31.71
N ILE A 8 -24.75 -7.63 32.46
CA ILE A 8 -23.43 -7.30 31.93
C ILE A 8 -22.82 -8.48 31.17
N GLU A 9 -22.94 -9.72 31.68
CA GLU A 9 -22.45 -10.91 30.97
C GLU A 9 -23.14 -11.10 29.62
N ARG A 10 -24.47 -10.93 29.57
CA ARG A 10 -25.24 -10.99 28.31
C ARG A 10 -24.84 -9.90 27.31
N GLU A 11 -24.56 -8.69 27.80
CA GLU A 11 -24.11 -7.58 26.96
C GLU A 11 -22.69 -7.81 26.41
N ILE A 12 -21.79 -8.41 27.20
CA ILE A 12 -20.42 -8.79 26.77
C ILE A 12 -20.47 -9.87 25.69
N GLU A 13 -21.34 -10.86 25.85
CA GLU A 13 -21.49 -11.97 24.90
C GLU A 13 -22.06 -11.49 23.56
N ALA A 14 -23.03 -10.57 23.61
CA ALA A 14 -23.55 -9.89 22.42
C ALA A 14 -22.47 -9.04 21.72
N ALA A 15 -21.66 -8.29 22.49
CA ALA A 15 -20.56 -7.49 21.96
C ALA A 15 -19.48 -8.36 21.30
N ARG A 16 -19.17 -9.53 21.86
CA ARG A 16 -18.22 -10.50 21.26
C ARG A 16 -18.69 -10.98 19.89
N ASN A 17 -19.97 -11.32 19.75
CA ASN A 17 -20.53 -11.75 18.47
C ASN A 17 -20.53 -10.62 17.42
N GLN A 18 -20.79 -9.37 17.84
CA GLN A 18 -20.69 -8.21 16.95
C GLN A 18 -19.24 -7.91 16.53
N LEU A 19 -18.27 -8.13 17.42
CA LEU A 19 -16.85 -7.94 17.11
C LEU A 19 -16.33 -8.99 16.11
N ALA A 20 -16.78 -10.24 16.23
CA ALA A 20 -16.45 -11.29 15.26
C ALA A 20 -16.98 -10.95 13.85
N SER A 21 -18.20 -10.40 13.76
CA SER A 21 -18.78 -9.97 12.48
C SER A 21 -18.05 -8.76 11.87
N THR A 22 -17.54 -7.84 12.69
CA THR A 22 -16.81 -6.65 12.21
C THR A 22 -15.34 -6.93 11.89
N LEU A 23 -14.72 -7.92 12.53
CA LEU A 23 -13.37 -8.39 12.18
C LEU A 23 -13.34 -9.00 10.77
N ASP A 24 -14.37 -9.77 10.41
CA ASP A 24 -14.46 -10.37 9.07
C ASP A 24 -14.65 -9.27 8.00
N GLU A 25 -15.46 -8.26 8.30
CA GLU A 25 -15.71 -7.13 7.40
C GLU A 25 -14.50 -6.18 7.26
N LEU A 26 -13.74 -5.97 8.35
CA LEU A 26 -12.52 -5.16 8.32
C LEU A 26 -11.37 -5.87 7.61
N SER A 27 -11.26 -7.19 7.73
CA SER A 27 -10.30 -8.01 6.99
C SER A 27 -10.54 -7.93 5.48
N VAL A 28 -11.81 -7.95 5.05
CA VAL A 28 -12.19 -7.81 3.64
C VAL A 28 -11.88 -6.40 3.11
N ARG A 29 -12.15 -5.34 3.89
CA ARG A 29 -11.88 -3.95 3.46
C ARG A 29 -10.41 -3.55 3.52
N ALA A 30 -9.62 -4.22 4.36
CA ALA A 30 -8.16 -4.11 4.40
C ALA A 30 -7.46 -4.93 3.31
N SER A 31 -8.19 -5.46 2.31
CA SER A 31 -7.60 -6.20 1.18
C SER A 31 -6.45 -5.41 0.52
N PRO A 32 -5.18 -5.78 0.79
CA PRO A 32 -4.01 -5.08 0.28
C PRO A 32 -3.86 -5.26 -1.24
N LYS A 33 -4.64 -6.19 -1.84
CA LYS A 33 -4.70 -6.45 -3.27
C LYS A 33 -5.03 -5.19 -4.09
N ASN A 34 -5.89 -4.30 -3.57
CA ASN A 34 -6.24 -3.06 -4.27
C ASN A 34 -5.17 -1.96 -4.10
N ILE A 35 -4.41 -1.96 -3.00
CA ILE A 35 -3.28 -1.04 -2.83
C ILE A 35 -2.14 -1.44 -3.78
N VAL A 36 -1.82 -2.73 -3.87
CA VAL A 36 -0.76 -3.22 -4.79
C VAL A 36 -1.09 -2.91 -6.25
N ALA A 37 -2.35 -3.04 -6.66
CA ALA A 37 -2.78 -2.69 -8.01
C ALA A 37 -2.59 -1.19 -8.30
N ASN A 38 -3.00 -0.32 -7.37
CA ASN A 38 -2.81 1.13 -7.50
C ASN A 38 -1.34 1.55 -7.43
N THR A 39 -0.51 0.89 -6.62
CA THR A 39 0.94 1.17 -6.57
C THR A 39 1.61 0.80 -7.89
N LYS A 40 1.32 -0.38 -8.45
CA LYS A 40 1.88 -0.77 -9.75
C LYS A 40 1.49 0.20 -10.85
N GLN A 41 0.22 0.59 -10.90
CA GLN A 41 -0.27 1.52 -11.92
C GLN A 41 0.30 2.93 -11.74
N THR A 42 0.46 3.41 -10.50
CA THR A 42 1.07 4.71 -10.21
C THR A 42 2.56 4.72 -10.56
N VAL A 43 3.29 3.63 -10.29
CA VAL A 43 4.70 3.50 -10.68
C VAL A 43 4.83 3.47 -12.20
N VAL A 44 4.02 2.67 -12.89
CA VAL A 44 4.02 2.64 -14.37
C VAL A 44 3.58 3.98 -14.96
N ALA A 45 2.63 4.68 -14.35
CA ALA A 45 2.21 6.01 -14.77
C ALA A 45 3.32 7.04 -14.59
N LYS A 46 4.00 7.06 -13.43
CA LYS A 46 5.15 7.94 -13.16
C LYS A 46 6.32 7.67 -14.10
N LEU A 47 6.60 6.40 -14.41
CA LEU A 47 7.61 6.05 -15.42
C LEU A 47 7.19 6.46 -16.84
N ASN A 48 5.88 6.56 -17.10
CA ASN A 48 5.36 7.03 -18.38
C ASN A 48 5.28 8.55 -18.50
N GLU A 49 5.48 9.30 -17.42
CA GLU A 49 5.49 10.76 -17.46
C GLU A 49 6.63 11.26 -18.38
N PRO A 50 6.34 12.21 -19.29
CA PRO A 50 7.33 12.73 -20.23
C PRO A 50 8.54 13.34 -19.51
N ALA A 51 8.32 13.99 -18.37
CA ALA A 51 9.38 14.54 -17.54
C ALA A 51 10.40 13.46 -17.10
N VAL A 52 9.93 12.28 -16.67
CA VAL A 52 10.77 11.17 -16.23
C VAL A 52 11.54 10.54 -17.40
N LYS A 53 10.91 10.46 -18.58
CA LYS A 53 11.57 9.95 -19.79
C LYS A 53 12.73 10.83 -20.22
N PHE A 54 12.54 12.16 -20.24
CA PHE A 54 13.58 13.10 -20.64
C PHE A 54 14.72 13.19 -19.60
N THR A 55 14.40 13.11 -18.30
CA THR A 55 15.44 13.07 -17.27
C THR A 55 16.24 11.77 -17.30
N LEU A 56 15.60 10.62 -17.50
CA LEU A 56 16.29 9.34 -17.66
C LEU A 56 17.22 9.33 -18.88
N LEU A 57 16.76 9.85 -20.03
CA LEU A 57 17.60 9.99 -21.23
C LEU A 57 18.77 10.95 -21.00
N GLY A 58 18.53 12.09 -20.36
CA GLY A 58 19.59 13.06 -20.05
C GLY A 58 20.66 12.48 -19.12
N VAL A 59 20.24 11.84 -18.03
CA VAL A 59 21.15 11.17 -17.09
C VAL A 59 21.90 10.03 -17.78
N GLY A 60 21.20 9.21 -18.57
CA GLY A 60 21.81 8.12 -19.33
C GLY A 60 22.88 8.61 -20.31
N ALA A 61 22.63 9.71 -21.03
CA ALA A 61 23.60 10.31 -21.95
C ALA A 61 24.83 10.82 -21.22
N VAL A 62 24.66 11.52 -20.09
CA VAL A 62 25.79 12.02 -19.28
C VAL A 62 26.64 10.86 -18.77
N VAL A 63 26.01 9.82 -18.22
CA VAL A 63 26.73 8.63 -17.74
C VAL A 63 27.48 7.94 -18.87
N ALA A 64 26.86 7.76 -20.05
CA ALA A 64 27.53 7.17 -21.21
C ALA A 64 28.77 7.96 -21.64
N VAL A 65 28.66 9.29 -21.70
CA VAL A 65 29.80 10.18 -22.02
C VAL A 65 30.90 10.06 -20.96
N LEU A 66 30.55 10.02 -19.68
CA LEU A 66 31.53 9.86 -18.60
C LEU A 66 32.25 8.52 -18.67
N VAL A 67 31.54 7.42 -18.97
CA VAL A 67 32.13 6.08 -19.12
C VAL A 67 33.06 6.03 -20.32
N VAL A 68 32.64 6.56 -21.47
CA VAL A 68 33.50 6.67 -22.67
C VAL A 68 34.75 7.47 -22.33
N ARG A 69 34.59 8.67 -21.74
CA ARG A 69 35.72 9.51 -21.33
C ARG A 69 36.65 8.79 -20.35
N ARG A 70 36.12 7.97 -19.44
CA ARG A 70 36.90 7.20 -18.47
C ARG A 70 37.70 6.05 -19.09
N ILE A 71 37.21 5.47 -20.19
CA ILE A 71 37.88 4.37 -20.90
C ILE A 71 39.00 4.90 -21.81
N PHE A 72 38.79 6.06 -22.44
CA PHE A 72 39.74 6.65 -23.38
C PHE A 72 40.78 7.59 -22.73
N ASN A 73 40.75 7.75 -21.41
CA ASN A 73 41.61 8.66 -20.64
C ASN A 73 42.20 7.96 -19.42
#